data_AF-A0A7V1JKP5-F1
#
_entry.id   AF-A0A7V1JKP5-F1
#
_cell.length_a   1.000
_cell.length_b   1.000
_cell.length_c   1.000
_cell.angle_alpha   90.00
_cell.angle_beta   90.00
_cell.angle_gamma   90.00
#
_symmetry.space_group_name_H-M   'P 1'
#
loop_
_entity.id
_entity.type
_entity.pdbx_description
1 polymer ?
#
loop_
_entity_poly.entity_id
_entity_poly.type
_entity_poly.pdbx_seq_one_letter_code
_entity_poly.pdbx_strand_id
1 'polypeptide(L)'
;MSLPDQIAAWLREQLTAAGADGFVVGLSGGVDSATSAALAVRAVGPERVLAALMPCHSQPEDARLARLVAETFSIPTVNVDLSGVYDALMAALPPSEHPLATANVKPRLRMITLYYLAQSHNYLVLGAGNKSELMVGYTTKWGDGGVDLLPLGGLYKTQVWELARELGVPQEVIKRPPTAGLWPGQTDEGEMGITYRELDRVLAAIEAGDTSGIEPTTLAKVRDMIARSAHKRAMPPIFEMNNESMNNVSLEYSTSRILHPASCILEAAAPLIELAIAEDIGPGDATSEATLPADRTLHARIVAKAAGVIAGLPVAETAFAHVEPRIRFTPRVYDGAEVVPGDVIAEVSGPGRGM
;
A
#
# COMPACT_ATOMS: atom_id res chain seq x y z
N MET A 1 -24.04 1.47 6.81
CA MET A 1 -23.26 2.28 5.84
C MET A 1 -23.26 1.52 4.52
N SER A 2 -23.59 2.15 3.38
CA SER A 2 -23.58 1.45 2.08
C SER A 2 -22.14 1.07 1.69
N LEU A 3 -21.96 0.16 0.71
CA LEU A 3 -20.63 -0.20 0.22
C LEU A 3 -19.86 1.01 -0.34
N PRO A 4 -20.44 1.90 -1.17
CA PRO A 4 -19.79 3.14 -1.59
C PRO A 4 -19.29 3.99 -0.42
N ASP A 5 -20.10 4.14 0.63
CA ASP A 5 -19.73 4.95 1.79
C ASP A 5 -18.58 4.34 2.60
N GLN A 6 -18.53 3.01 2.70
CA GLN A 6 -17.43 2.28 3.34
C GLN A 6 -16.12 2.48 2.57
N ILE A 7 -16.14 2.30 1.24
CA ILE A 7 -14.95 2.52 0.41
C ILE A 7 -14.51 3.98 0.45
N ALA A 8 -15.45 4.93 0.39
CA ALA A 8 -15.16 6.35 0.48
C ALA A 8 -14.54 6.74 1.85
N ALA A 9 -15.00 6.13 2.95
CA ALA A 9 -14.39 6.31 4.26
C ALA A 9 -12.96 5.78 4.30
N TRP A 10 -12.75 4.56 3.81
CA TRP A 10 -11.42 3.97 3.70
C TRP A 10 -10.48 4.85 2.86
N LEU A 11 -10.93 5.39 1.72
CA LEU A 11 -10.11 6.30 0.91
C LEU A 11 -9.68 7.56 1.67
N ARG A 12 -10.57 8.17 2.47
CA ARG A 12 -10.21 9.33 3.30
C ARG A 12 -9.17 8.98 4.36
N GLU A 13 -9.27 7.80 4.97
CA GLU A 13 -8.29 7.31 5.93
C GLU A 13 -6.92 7.13 5.30
N GLN A 14 -6.85 6.47 4.13
CA GLN A 14 -5.59 6.28 3.39
C GLN A 14 -4.96 7.62 3.01
N LEU A 15 -5.78 8.57 2.52
CA LEU A 15 -5.30 9.90 2.16
C LEU A 15 -4.73 10.65 3.36
N THR A 16 -5.42 10.58 4.51
CA THR A 16 -4.99 11.20 5.77
C THR A 16 -3.69 10.58 6.28
N ALA A 17 -3.59 9.25 6.26
CA ALA A 17 -2.40 8.52 6.69
C ALA A 17 -1.16 8.85 5.84
N ALA A 18 -1.36 9.11 4.53
CA ALA A 18 -0.30 9.50 3.62
C ALA A 18 0.06 11.00 3.68
N GLY A 19 -0.73 11.84 4.37
CA GLY A 19 -0.55 13.30 4.34
C GLY A 19 -0.80 13.91 2.95
N ALA A 20 -1.64 13.26 2.13
CA ALA A 20 -1.90 13.66 0.75
C ALA A 20 -3.14 14.57 0.63
N ASP A 21 -3.17 15.37 -0.43
CA ASP A 21 -4.18 16.40 -0.66
C ASP A 21 -5.33 15.95 -1.58
N GLY A 22 -5.22 14.81 -2.24
CA GLY A 22 -6.26 14.32 -3.16
C GLY A 22 -5.85 13.08 -3.96
N PHE A 23 -6.58 12.81 -5.04
CA PHE A 23 -6.36 11.64 -5.90
C PHE A 23 -6.13 12.03 -7.35
N VAL A 24 -5.19 11.34 -8.01
CA VAL A 24 -5.09 11.31 -9.47
C VAL A 24 -5.63 9.97 -9.97
N VAL A 25 -6.52 10.02 -10.96
CA VAL A 25 -7.11 8.84 -11.61
C VAL A 25 -6.85 8.86 -13.11
N GLY A 26 -6.47 7.72 -13.69
CA GLY A 26 -6.45 7.56 -15.14
C GLY A 26 -7.84 7.22 -15.67
N LEU A 27 -8.45 8.09 -16.48
CA LEU A 27 -9.75 7.80 -17.10
C LEU A 27 -9.58 7.22 -18.50
N SER A 28 -9.96 5.95 -18.66
CA SER A 28 -9.85 5.20 -19.91
C SER A 28 -11.16 5.13 -20.73
N GLY A 29 -12.28 5.56 -20.15
CA GLY A 29 -13.62 5.35 -20.72
C GLY A 29 -14.17 3.93 -20.50
N GLY A 30 -13.51 3.14 -19.64
CA GLY A 30 -13.99 1.85 -19.13
C GLY A 30 -14.69 1.98 -17.78
N VAL A 31 -15.43 0.94 -17.39
CA VAL A 31 -16.24 0.95 -16.16
C VAL A 31 -15.41 1.00 -14.89
N ASP A 32 -14.25 0.36 -14.83
CA ASP A 32 -13.48 0.29 -13.58
C ASP A 32 -12.87 1.65 -13.23
N SER A 33 -12.27 2.33 -14.22
CA SER A 33 -11.72 3.68 -14.01
C SER A 33 -12.81 4.69 -13.70
N ALA A 34 -13.99 4.57 -14.33
CA ALA A 34 -15.14 5.41 -14.02
C ALA A 34 -15.66 5.19 -12.60
N THR A 35 -15.73 3.94 -12.15
CA THR A 35 -16.18 3.59 -10.79
C THR A 35 -15.17 4.07 -9.75
N SER A 36 -13.87 3.90 -10.01
CA SER A 36 -12.80 4.40 -9.14
C SER A 36 -12.84 5.93 -9.00
N ALA A 37 -13.03 6.65 -10.11
CA ALA A 37 -13.20 8.11 -10.11
C ALA A 37 -14.45 8.55 -9.33
N ALA A 38 -15.59 7.88 -9.52
CA ALA A 38 -16.81 8.18 -8.78
C ALA A 38 -16.64 7.96 -7.25
N LEU A 39 -15.91 6.91 -6.85
CA LEU A 39 -15.57 6.66 -5.44
C LEU A 39 -14.64 7.75 -4.87
N ALA A 40 -13.66 8.21 -5.65
CA ALA A 40 -12.79 9.32 -5.25
C ALA A 40 -13.60 10.59 -5.00
N VAL A 41 -14.50 10.95 -5.92
CA VAL A 41 -15.39 12.11 -5.78
C VAL A 41 -16.29 11.96 -4.56
N ARG A 42 -16.86 10.77 -4.35
CA ARG A 42 -17.67 10.46 -3.16
C ARG A 42 -16.87 10.60 -1.86
N ALA A 43 -15.56 10.34 -1.90
CA ALA A 43 -14.67 10.40 -0.76
C ALA A 43 -14.28 11.84 -0.38
N VAL A 44 -13.86 12.64 -1.36
CA VAL A 44 -13.15 13.92 -1.11
C VAL A 44 -13.68 15.12 -1.89
N GLY A 45 -14.75 14.96 -2.67
CA GLY A 45 -15.25 16.00 -3.57
C GLY A 45 -14.49 16.06 -4.90
N PRO A 46 -15.11 16.57 -5.97
CA PRO A 46 -14.50 16.61 -7.29
C PRO A 46 -13.26 17.51 -7.39
N GLU A 47 -13.18 18.55 -6.57
CA GLU A 47 -12.06 19.51 -6.55
C GLU A 47 -10.74 18.90 -6.07
N ARG A 48 -10.80 17.79 -5.31
CA ARG A 48 -9.65 17.04 -4.82
C ARG A 48 -9.34 15.80 -5.67
N VAL A 49 -9.89 15.74 -6.88
CA VAL A 49 -9.67 14.66 -7.84
C VAL A 49 -9.19 15.26 -9.16
N LEU A 50 -8.11 14.72 -9.72
CA LEU A 50 -7.63 15.05 -11.06
C LEU A 50 -7.73 13.84 -11.98
N ALA A 51 -8.48 13.95 -13.06
CA ALA A 51 -8.60 12.90 -14.06
C ALA A 51 -7.63 13.10 -15.23
N ALA A 52 -6.73 12.14 -15.45
CA ALA A 52 -5.80 12.13 -16.57
C ALA A 52 -6.36 11.32 -17.74
N LEU A 53 -6.54 11.97 -18.89
CA LEU A 53 -6.84 11.34 -20.17
C LEU A 53 -5.53 11.17 -20.93
N MET A 54 -5.14 9.91 -21.17
CA MET A 54 -3.81 9.55 -21.68
C MET A 54 -3.89 8.67 -22.93
N PRO A 55 -4.37 9.21 -24.07
CA PRO A 55 -4.42 8.46 -25.32
C PRO A 55 -3.01 8.07 -25.75
N CYS A 56 -2.88 6.88 -26.34
CA CYS A 56 -1.62 6.37 -26.87
C CYS A 56 -1.93 5.45 -28.06
N HIS A 57 -2.15 6.06 -29.22
CA HIS A 57 -2.79 5.41 -30.37
C HIS A 57 -4.11 4.73 -29.95
N SER A 58 -4.90 5.43 -29.15
CA SER A 58 -6.18 4.97 -28.57
C SER A 58 -7.35 5.27 -29.50
N GLN A 59 -8.48 4.60 -29.29
CA GLN A 59 -9.67 4.86 -30.09
C GLN A 59 -10.30 6.20 -29.67
N PRO A 60 -10.83 7.01 -30.61
CA PRO A 60 -11.50 8.27 -30.27
C PRO A 60 -12.66 8.10 -29.27
N GLU A 61 -13.31 6.94 -29.32
CA GLU A 61 -14.42 6.58 -28.44
C GLU A 61 -13.99 6.46 -26.96
N ASP A 62 -12.76 6.00 -26.69
CA ASP A 62 -12.21 5.92 -25.34
C ASP A 62 -12.17 7.30 -24.69
N ALA A 63 -11.65 8.28 -25.43
CA ALA A 63 -11.55 9.66 -24.97
C ALA A 63 -12.93 10.29 -24.80
N ARG A 64 -13.90 9.99 -25.69
CA ARG A 64 -15.27 10.50 -25.57
C ARG A 64 -15.93 10.01 -24.29
N LEU A 65 -15.86 8.70 -24.01
CA LEU A 65 -16.44 8.10 -22.81
C LEU A 65 -15.73 8.55 -21.53
N ALA A 66 -14.40 8.71 -21.57
CA ALA A 66 -13.65 9.27 -20.44
C ALA A 66 -14.10 10.71 -20.11
N ARG A 67 -14.32 11.56 -21.12
CA ARG A 67 -14.85 12.92 -20.93
C ARG A 67 -16.26 12.89 -20.37
N LEU A 68 -17.14 12.02 -20.88
CA LEU A 68 -18.50 11.87 -20.37
C LEU A 68 -18.51 11.54 -18.87
N VAL A 69 -17.61 10.66 -18.42
CA VAL A 69 -17.45 10.33 -16.98
C VAL A 69 -16.98 11.56 -16.20
N ALA A 70 -15.94 12.25 -16.67
CA ALA A 70 -15.41 13.42 -15.99
C ALA A 70 -16.47 14.53 -15.87
N GLU A 71 -17.25 14.78 -16.93
CA GLU A 71 -18.37 15.72 -16.94
C GLU A 71 -19.47 15.31 -15.95
N THR A 72 -19.86 14.03 -15.96
CA THR A 72 -20.90 13.47 -15.06
C THR A 72 -20.58 13.72 -13.59
N PHE A 73 -19.30 13.61 -13.22
CA PHE A 73 -18.85 13.77 -11.84
C PHE A 73 -18.17 15.13 -11.57
N SER A 74 -18.20 16.07 -12.53
CA SER A 74 -17.57 17.40 -12.44
C SER A 74 -16.08 17.36 -12.08
N ILE A 75 -15.34 16.35 -12.55
CA ILE A 75 -13.93 16.14 -12.23
C ILE A 75 -13.04 17.00 -13.15
N PRO A 76 -12.11 17.81 -12.62
CA PRO A 76 -11.07 18.46 -13.39
C PRO A 76 -10.26 17.47 -14.23
N THR A 77 -9.99 17.79 -15.50
CA THR A 77 -9.27 16.91 -16.41
C THR A 77 -7.96 17.50 -16.91
N VAL A 78 -7.00 16.62 -17.18
CA VAL A 78 -5.78 16.93 -17.94
C VAL A 78 -5.62 15.92 -19.06
N ASN A 79 -5.30 16.40 -20.27
CA ASN A 79 -5.07 15.54 -21.43
C ASN A 79 -3.58 15.50 -21.77
N VAL A 80 -3.00 14.30 -21.73
CA VAL A 80 -1.58 14.06 -22.05
C VAL A 80 -1.51 13.03 -23.17
N ASP A 81 -1.28 13.46 -24.40
CA ASP A 81 -1.12 12.52 -25.52
C ASP A 81 0.26 11.85 -25.45
N LEU A 82 0.25 10.53 -25.28
CA LEU A 82 1.46 9.72 -25.13
C LEU A 82 1.92 9.08 -26.43
N SER A 83 1.19 9.30 -27.54
CA SER A 83 1.46 8.62 -28.82
C SER A 83 2.86 8.93 -29.34
N GLY A 84 3.28 10.20 -29.32
CA GLY A 84 4.62 10.60 -29.76
C GLY A 84 5.75 10.06 -28.86
N VAL A 85 5.53 10.00 -27.54
CA VAL A 85 6.49 9.43 -26.59
C VAL A 85 6.63 7.93 -26.79
N TYR A 86 5.50 7.25 -27.00
CA TYR A 86 5.49 5.83 -27.34
C TYR A 86 6.25 5.54 -28.63
N ASP A 87 6.00 6.30 -29.70
CA ASP A 87 6.66 6.12 -30.99
C ASP A 87 8.18 6.32 -30.88
N ALA A 88 8.61 7.37 -30.17
CA ALA A 88 10.02 7.64 -29.92
C ALA A 88 10.69 6.48 -29.15
N LEU A 89 10.03 5.94 -28.13
CA LEU A 89 10.55 4.80 -27.37
C LEU A 89 10.59 3.53 -28.22
N MET A 90 9.56 3.26 -29.04
CA MET A 90 9.54 2.10 -29.93
C MET A 90 10.65 2.15 -30.97
N ALA A 91 11.00 3.35 -31.47
CA ALA A 91 12.12 3.53 -32.39
C ALA A 91 13.50 3.32 -31.74
N ALA A 92 13.61 3.55 -30.42
CA ALA A 92 14.85 3.39 -29.67
C ALA A 92 15.09 1.96 -29.17
N LEU A 93 14.04 1.14 -29.06
CA LEU A 93 14.13 -0.24 -28.59
C LEU A 93 14.43 -1.21 -29.75
N PRO A 94 15.09 -2.34 -29.46
CA PRO A 94 15.21 -3.42 -30.44
C PRO A 94 13.80 -3.95 -30.81
N PRO A 95 13.54 -4.28 -32.09
CA PRO A 95 12.27 -4.81 -32.50
C PRO A 95 11.95 -6.11 -31.76
N SER A 96 10.68 -6.32 -31.43
CA SER A 96 10.20 -7.54 -30.78
C SER A 96 9.01 -8.11 -31.55
N GLU A 97 9.05 -9.40 -31.82
CA GLU A 97 7.90 -10.13 -32.37
C GLU A 97 6.87 -10.47 -31.30
N HIS A 98 7.17 -10.25 -30.01
CA HIS A 98 6.25 -10.55 -28.92
C HIS A 98 5.18 -9.45 -28.79
N PRO A 99 3.89 -9.71 -29.10
CA PRO A 99 2.88 -8.64 -29.18
C PRO A 99 2.67 -7.89 -27.87
N LEU A 100 2.77 -8.59 -26.73
CA LEU A 100 2.65 -7.94 -25.41
C LEU A 100 3.83 -7.04 -25.04
N ALA A 101 5.00 -7.19 -25.67
CA ALA A 101 6.16 -6.37 -25.32
C ALA A 101 5.90 -4.89 -25.64
N THR A 102 5.34 -4.62 -26.83
CA THR A 102 4.96 -3.28 -27.28
C THR A 102 3.67 -2.82 -26.59
N ALA A 103 2.66 -3.69 -26.48
CA ALA A 103 1.39 -3.33 -25.85
C ALA A 103 1.54 -2.90 -24.38
N ASN A 104 2.39 -3.58 -23.61
CA ASN A 104 2.64 -3.29 -22.19
C ASN A 104 3.38 -1.96 -21.95
N VAL A 105 3.97 -1.34 -22.98
CA VAL A 105 4.61 -0.03 -22.83
C VAL A 105 3.57 1.05 -22.60
N LYS A 106 2.41 0.97 -23.25
CA LYS A 106 1.33 1.96 -23.12
C LYS A 106 0.88 2.16 -21.65
N PRO A 107 0.47 1.11 -20.89
CA PRO A 107 0.08 1.28 -19.50
C PRO A 107 1.24 1.72 -18.59
N ARG A 108 2.51 1.42 -18.94
CA ARG A 108 3.69 1.90 -18.19
C ARG A 108 3.93 3.40 -18.41
N LEU A 109 3.76 3.90 -19.62
CA LEU A 109 3.82 5.34 -19.89
C LEU A 109 2.69 6.10 -19.16
N ARG A 110 1.49 5.50 -19.10
CA ARG A 110 0.37 6.03 -18.31
C ARG A 110 0.70 6.06 -16.82
N MET A 111 1.26 4.97 -16.27
CA MET A 111 1.70 4.93 -14.87
C MET A 111 2.70 6.05 -14.55
N ILE A 112 3.74 6.22 -15.37
CA ILE A 112 4.72 7.30 -15.21
C ILE A 112 4.03 8.68 -15.18
N THR A 113 3.09 8.90 -16.10
CA THR A 113 2.34 10.15 -16.20
C THR A 113 1.47 10.39 -14.96
N LEU A 114 0.79 9.36 -14.47
CA LEU A 114 -0.04 9.45 -13.27
C LEU A 114 0.79 9.81 -12.03
N TYR A 115 1.94 9.17 -11.83
CA TYR A 115 2.82 9.49 -10.71
C TYR A 115 3.44 10.89 -10.82
N TYR A 116 3.77 11.34 -12.03
CA TYR A 116 4.20 12.73 -12.24
C TYR A 116 3.13 13.73 -11.80
N LEU A 117 1.87 13.51 -12.22
CA LEU A 117 0.74 14.37 -11.84
C LEU A 117 0.48 14.28 -10.33
N ALA A 118 0.50 13.08 -9.76
CA ALA A 118 0.27 12.86 -8.34
C ALA A 118 1.29 13.62 -7.48
N GLN A 119 2.59 13.46 -7.80
CA GLN A 119 3.66 14.18 -7.11
C GLN A 119 3.55 15.70 -7.25
N SER A 120 3.12 16.20 -8.42
CA SER A 120 2.98 17.63 -8.68
C SER A 120 1.85 18.29 -7.87
N HIS A 121 0.90 17.50 -7.38
CA HIS A 121 -0.27 17.96 -6.63
C HIS A 121 -0.29 17.49 -5.17
N ASN A 122 0.73 16.77 -4.70
CA ASN A 122 0.71 16.04 -3.42
C ASN A 122 -0.49 15.08 -3.31
N TYR A 123 -0.84 14.40 -4.41
CA TYR A 123 -1.96 13.47 -4.50
C TYR A 123 -1.46 12.01 -4.50
N LEU A 124 -2.37 11.06 -4.27
CA LEU A 124 -2.13 9.63 -4.46
C LEU A 124 -2.67 9.14 -5.81
N VAL A 125 -1.98 8.18 -6.43
CA VAL A 125 -2.47 7.49 -7.64
C VAL A 125 -3.51 6.45 -7.24
N LEU A 126 -4.75 6.68 -7.66
CA LEU A 126 -5.86 5.78 -7.39
C LEU A 126 -6.12 4.86 -8.60
N GLY A 127 -5.96 3.56 -8.37
CA GLY A 127 -6.09 2.54 -9.40
C GLY A 127 -7.52 2.08 -9.67
N ALA A 128 -7.65 1.32 -10.76
CA ALA A 128 -8.93 0.78 -11.23
C ALA A 128 -8.95 -0.76 -11.26
N GLY A 129 -7.89 -1.44 -10.83
CA GLY A 129 -7.83 -2.91 -10.86
C GLY A 129 -8.88 -3.53 -9.93
N ASN A 130 -9.68 -4.45 -10.47
CA ASN A 130 -10.66 -5.22 -9.71
C ASN A 130 -10.12 -6.60 -9.30
N LYS A 131 -10.80 -7.25 -8.34
CA LYS A 131 -10.39 -8.55 -7.79
C LYS A 131 -10.21 -9.61 -8.88
N SER A 132 -11.12 -9.66 -9.85
CA SER A 132 -11.11 -10.65 -10.93
C SER A 132 -9.81 -10.56 -11.73
N GLU A 133 -9.47 -9.36 -12.20
CA GLU A 133 -8.24 -9.08 -12.96
C GLU A 133 -6.99 -9.35 -12.13
N LEU A 134 -6.97 -8.90 -10.87
CA LEU A 134 -5.83 -9.09 -9.97
C LEU A 134 -5.54 -10.58 -9.72
N MET A 135 -6.57 -11.37 -9.43
CA MET A 135 -6.44 -12.79 -9.11
C MET A 135 -5.86 -13.60 -10.27
N VAL A 136 -6.28 -13.33 -11.51
CA VAL A 136 -5.72 -14.02 -12.69
C VAL A 136 -4.52 -13.29 -13.31
N GLY A 137 -4.16 -12.13 -12.78
CA GLY A 137 -3.06 -11.30 -13.24
C GLY A 137 -3.25 -10.74 -14.64
N TYR A 138 -4.49 -10.42 -15.01
CA TYR A 138 -4.82 -9.68 -16.23
C TYR A 138 -4.53 -8.18 -16.02
N THR A 139 -3.24 -7.89 -15.83
CA THR A 139 -2.69 -6.56 -15.56
C THR A 139 -1.26 -6.49 -16.08
N THR A 140 -0.82 -5.31 -16.49
CA THR A 140 0.59 -5.04 -16.76
C THR A 140 1.30 -4.74 -15.45
N LYS A 141 2.26 -5.59 -15.05
CA LYS A 141 3.09 -5.32 -13.86
C LYS A 141 3.82 -3.99 -14.04
N TRP A 142 3.66 -3.10 -13.06
CA TRP A 142 4.15 -1.71 -13.07
C TRP A 142 3.60 -0.85 -14.22
N GLY A 143 2.44 -1.22 -14.76
CA GLY A 143 1.63 -0.41 -15.66
C GLY A 143 0.36 0.01 -14.95
N ASP A 144 -0.78 -0.50 -15.42
CA ASP A 144 -2.10 -0.26 -14.82
C ASP A 144 -2.23 -0.73 -13.37
N GLY A 145 -1.43 -1.73 -12.95
CA GLY A 145 -1.33 -2.16 -11.55
C GLY A 145 -0.30 -1.39 -10.71
N GLY A 146 0.43 -0.43 -11.29
CA GLY A 146 1.37 0.42 -10.54
C GLY A 146 0.65 1.64 -9.99
N VAL A 147 0.10 1.52 -8.78
CA VAL A 147 -0.74 2.52 -8.13
C VAL A 147 -0.54 2.49 -6.62
N ASP A 148 -0.99 3.53 -5.91
CA ASP A 148 -0.89 3.59 -4.46
C ASP A 148 -2.07 2.84 -3.80
N LEU A 149 -3.28 2.97 -4.35
CA LEU A 149 -4.51 2.43 -3.78
C LEU A 149 -5.39 1.73 -4.82
N LEU A 150 -6.06 0.64 -4.42
CA LEU A 150 -6.97 -0.15 -5.26
C LEU A 150 -8.35 -0.30 -4.60
N PRO A 151 -9.25 0.70 -4.72
CA PRO A 151 -10.56 0.68 -4.05
C PRO A 151 -11.48 -0.44 -4.54
N LEU A 152 -11.22 -0.95 -5.76
CA LEU A 152 -11.97 -2.05 -6.38
C LEU A 152 -11.29 -3.41 -6.21
N GLY A 153 -10.09 -3.46 -5.60
CA GLY A 153 -9.26 -4.66 -5.56
C GLY A 153 -9.88 -5.83 -4.77
N GLY A 154 -10.85 -5.54 -3.89
CA GLY A 154 -11.64 -6.53 -3.16
C GLY A 154 -12.95 -6.93 -3.84
N LEU A 155 -13.30 -6.33 -4.98
CA LEU A 155 -14.58 -6.55 -5.66
C LEU A 155 -14.40 -7.31 -6.98
N TYR A 156 -15.23 -8.31 -7.20
CA TYR A 156 -15.33 -8.98 -8.49
C TYR A 156 -15.87 -8.04 -9.58
N LYS A 157 -15.55 -8.29 -10.85
CA LYS A 157 -16.02 -7.46 -11.99
C LYS A 157 -17.53 -7.29 -12.00
N THR A 158 -18.26 -8.36 -11.70
CA THR A 158 -19.73 -8.32 -11.58
C THR A 158 -20.22 -7.36 -10.49
N GLN A 159 -19.54 -7.31 -9.35
CA GLN A 159 -19.83 -6.37 -8.27
C GLN A 159 -19.42 -4.95 -8.64
N VAL A 160 -18.34 -4.76 -9.40
CA VAL A 160 -17.96 -3.44 -9.94
C VAL A 160 -19.05 -2.89 -10.86
N TRP A 161 -19.67 -3.72 -11.71
CA TRP A 161 -20.80 -3.27 -12.54
C TRP A 161 -22.01 -2.85 -11.71
N GLU A 162 -22.30 -3.52 -10.60
CA GLU A 162 -23.37 -3.15 -9.68
C GLU A 162 -23.06 -1.83 -8.98
N LEU A 163 -21.86 -1.70 -8.45
CA LEU A 163 -21.37 -0.49 -7.80
C LEU A 163 -21.36 0.71 -8.74
N ALA A 164 -20.94 0.52 -10.00
CA ALA A 164 -20.97 1.56 -11.03
C ALA A 164 -22.39 2.11 -11.25
N ARG A 165 -23.40 1.23 -11.26
CA ARG A 165 -24.81 1.65 -11.40
C ARG A 165 -25.27 2.45 -10.19
N GLU A 166 -24.94 2.00 -8.98
CA GLU A 166 -25.28 2.69 -7.73
C GLU A 166 -24.66 4.09 -7.66
N LEU A 167 -23.41 4.22 -8.12
CA LEU A 167 -22.66 5.48 -8.17
C LEU A 167 -23.08 6.44 -9.29
N GLY A 168 -23.99 6.02 -10.18
CA GLY A 168 -24.46 6.86 -11.28
C GLY A 168 -23.48 6.96 -12.46
N VAL A 169 -22.59 5.98 -12.64
CA VAL A 169 -21.74 5.90 -13.83
C VAL A 169 -22.64 5.83 -15.09
N PRO A 170 -22.33 6.58 -16.16
CA PRO A 170 -23.14 6.59 -17.38
C PRO A 170 -23.40 5.19 -17.94
N GLN A 171 -24.66 4.91 -18.32
CA GLN A 171 -25.05 3.59 -18.83
C GLN A 171 -24.28 3.15 -20.07
N GLU A 172 -23.84 4.10 -20.89
CA GLU A 172 -23.01 3.82 -22.06
C GLU A 172 -21.65 3.22 -21.68
N VAL A 173 -21.03 3.72 -20.60
CA VAL A 173 -19.77 3.19 -20.05
C VAL A 173 -19.97 1.82 -19.43
N ILE A 174 -21.09 1.61 -18.71
CA ILE A 174 -21.39 0.33 -18.06
C ILE A 174 -21.68 -0.78 -19.07
N LYS A 175 -22.39 -0.47 -20.17
CA LYS A 175 -22.78 -1.45 -21.20
C LYS A 175 -21.64 -1.77 -22.17
N ARG A 176 -20.58 -0.97 -22.18
CA ARG A 176 -19.43 -1.18 -23.04
C ARG A 176 -18.75 -2.52 -22.70
N PRO A 177 -18.44 -3.36 -23.71
CA PRO A 177 -17.64 -4.57 -23.49
C PRO A 177 -16.29 -4.23 -22.85
N PRO A 178 -15.85 -4.96 -21.80
CA PRO A 178 -14.54 -4.76 -21.19
C PRO A 178 -13.39 -4.92 -22.19
N THR A 179 -12.49 -3.94 -22.20
CA THR A 179 -11.32 -3.90 -23.07
C THR A 179 -10.20 -3.10 -22.42
N ALA A 180 -8.97 -3.59 -22.50
CA ALA A 180 -7.78 -2.84 -22.10
C ALA A 180 -7.39 -1.73 -23.10
N GLY A 181 -7.98 -1.70 -24.30
CA GLY A 181 -7.77 -0.65 -25.30
C GLY A 181 -6.31 -0.53 -25.80
N LEU A 182 -5.58 -1.65 -25.83
CA LEU A 182 -4.17 -1.70 -26.21
C LEU A 182 -3.97 -1.85 -27.72
N TRP A 183 -4.88 -2.55 -28.40
CA TRP A 183 -4.90 -2.71 -29.86
C TRP A 183 -6.34 -2.87 -30.42
N PRO A 184 -6.57 -2.65 -31.72
CA PRO A 184 -7.90 -2.73 -32.32
C PRO A 184 -8.57 -4.11 -32.14
N GLY A 185 -9.85 -4.12 -31.76
CA GLY A 185 -10.66 -5.34 -31.62
C GLY A 185 -10.41 -6.16 -30.36
N GLN A 186 -9.53 -5.71 -29.46
CA GLN A 186 -9.24 -6.39 -28.20
C GLN A 186 -10.45 -6.41 -27.26
N THR A 187 -10.72 -7.57 -26.64
CA THR A 187 -11.65 -7.71 -25.50
C THR A 187 -11.02 -8.57 -24.42
N ASP A 188 -11.30 -8.25 -23.15
CA ASP A 188 -10.68 -8.94 -22.02
C ASP A 188 -11.12 -10.42 -21.98
N GLU A 189 -12.43 -10.66 -22.16
CA GLU A 189 -13.02 -12.01 -22.19
C GLU A 189 -12.51 -12.83 -23.40
N GLY A 190 -12.24 -12.18 -24.53
CA GLY A 190 -11.65 -12.81 -25.70
C GLY A 190 -10.21 -13.28 -25.47
N GLU A 191 -9.39 -12.47 -24.80
CA GLU A 191 -8.01 -12.84 -24.45
C GLU A 191 -7.94 -13.88 -23.34
N MET A 192 -8.77 -13.74 -22.30
CA MET A 192 -8.81 -14.72 -21.22
C MET A 192 -9.49 -16.03 -21.65
N GLY A 193 -10.34 -15.98 -22.67
CA GLY A 193 -11.16 -17.10 -23.14
C GLY A 193 -12.13 -17.61 -22.08
N ILE A 194 -12.62 -16.71 -21.21
CA ILE A 194 -13.58 -16.96 -20.15
C ILE A 194 -14.32 -15.64 -19.87
N THR A 195 -15.63 -15.71 -19.66
CA THR A 195 -16.42 -14.51 -19.34
C THR A 195 -16.17 -14.08 -17.90
N TYR A 196 -16.31 -12.79 -17.58
CA TYR A 196 -16.19 -12.33 -16.20
C TYR A 196 -17.22 -12.97 -15.27
N ARG A 197 -18.44 -13.23 -15.75
CA ARG A 197 -19.47 -13.92 -14.94
C ARG A 197 -19.04 -15.34 -14.55
N GLU A 198 -18.44 -16.06 -15.49
CA GLU A 198 -17.93 -17.40 -15.23
C GLU A 198 -16.66 -17.35 -14.38
N LEU A 199 -15.74 -16.44 -14.69
CA LEU A 199 -14.51 -16.23 -13.92
C LEU A 199 -14.84 -15.91 -12.45
N ASP A 200 -15.71 -14.94 -12.19
CA ASP A 200 -16.11 -14.55 -10.84
C ASP A 200 -16.74 -15.73 -10.08
N ARG A 201 -17.59 -16.54 -10.75
CA ARG A 201 -18.16 -17.75 -10.16
C ARG A 201 -17.08 -18.76 -9.76
N VAL A 202 -16.08 -18.98 -10.62
CA VAL A 202 -14.97 -19.91 -10.33
C VAL A 202 -14.10 -19.38 -9.20
N LEU A 203 -13.76 -18.09 -9.21
CA LEU A 203 -12.95 -17.46 -8.16
C LEU A 203 -13.66 -17.50 -6.80
N ALA A 204 -14.97 -17.22 -6.77
CA ALA A 204 -15.78 -17.31 -5.55
C ALA A 204 -15.85 -18.75 -5.00
N ALA A 205 -16.00 -19.74 -5.88
CA ALA A 205 -15.98 -21.16 -5.51
C ALA A 205 -14.62 -21.58 -4.92
N ILE A 206 -13.51 -21.11 -5.50
CA ILE A 206 -12.16 -21.35 -4.97
C ILE A 206 -12.00 -20.73 -3.58
N GLU A 207 -12.42 -19.48 -3.38
CA GLU A 207 -12.35 -18.82 -2.07
C GLU A 207 -13.22 -19.47 -1.00
N ALA A 208 -14.42 -19.93 -1.37
CA ALA A 208 -15.32 -20.62 -0.46
C ALA A 208 -14.85 -22.04 -0.10
N GLY A 209 -13.85 -22.59 -0.80
CA GLY A 209 -13.38 -23.96 -0.63
C GLY A 209 -14.34 -25.02 -1.18
N ASP A 210 -15.39 -24.62 -1.91
CA ASP A 210 -16.35 -25.51 -2.56
C ASP A 210 -16.34 -25.32 -4.07
N THR A 211 -15.57 -26.17 -4.76
CA THR A 211 -15.46 -26.18 -6.23
C THR A 211 -16.27 -27.30 -6.88
N SER A 212 -17.19 -27.95 -6.14
CA SER A 212 -17.95 -29.10 -6.64
C SER A 212 -18.84 -28.78 -7.85
N GLY A 213 -19.32 -27.53 -7.92
CA GLY A 213 -20.16 -27.01 -9.00
C GLY A 213 -19.42 -26.35 -10.16
N ILE A 214 -18.10 -26.53 -10.26
CA ILE A 214 -17.25 -25.96 -11.31
C ILE A 214 -16.73 -27.08 -12.21
N GLU A 215 -16.79 -26.87 -13.52
CA GLU A 215 -16.27 -27.82 -14.50
C GLU A 215 -14.73 -27.98 -14.34
N PRO A 216 -14.19 -29.22 -14.33
CA PRO A 216 -12.78 -29.47 -14.04
C PRO A 216 -11.77 -28.73 -14.94
N THR A 217 -12.00 -28.65 -16.26
CA THR A 217 -11.08 -27.97 -17.19
C THR A 217 -11.04 -26.46 -16.96
N THR A 218 -12.20 -25.86 -16.66
CA THR A 218 -12.35 -24.44 -16.33
C THR A 218 -11.68 -24.11 -15.00
N LEU A 219 -11.88 -24.96 -13.99
CA LEU A 219 -11.20 -24.85 -12.70
C LEU A 219 -9.68 -24.92 -12.86
N ALA A 220 -9.18 -25.89 -13.63
CA ALA A 220 -7.75 -26.05 -13.89
C ALA A 220 -7.16 -24.83 -14.60
N LYS A 221 -7.87 -24.31 -15.62
CA LYS A 221 -7.48 -23.09 -16.34
C LYS A 221 -7.35 -21.89 -15.41
N VAL A 222 -8.37 -21.62 -14.57
CA VAL A 222 -8.33 -20.46 -13.66
C VAL A 222 -7.24 -20.64 -12.59
N ARG A 223 -7.06 -21.85 -12.04
CA ARG A 223 -5.97 -22.13 -11.10
C ARG A 223 -4.59 -21.89 -11.72
N ASP A 224 -4.38 -22.30 -12.97
CA ASP A 224 -3.14 -22.03 -13.70
C ASP A 224 -2.93 -20.52 -13.88
N MET A 225 -3.96 -19.77 -14.31
CA MET A 225 -3.90 -18.31 -14.44
C MET A 225 -3.51 -17.63 -13.11
N ILE A 226 -4.08 -18.07 -11.99
CA ILE A 226 -3.71 -17.58 -10.65
C ILE A 226 -2.25 -17.90 -10.35
N ALA A 227 -1.81 -19.15 -10.50
CA ALA A 227 -0.48 -19.61 -10.14
C ALA A 227 0.62 -18.88 -10.94
N ARG A 228 0.51 -18.87 -12.27
CA ARG A 228 1.51 -18.25 -13.16
C ARG A 228 1.64 -16.73 -12.96
N SER A 229 0.59 -16.09 -12.44
CA SER A 229 0.55 -14.65 -12.25
C SER A 229 0.81 -14.20 -10.81
N ALA A 230 1.09 -15.13 -9.88
CA ALA A 230 1.32 -14.82 -8.47
C ALA A 230 2.37 -13.72 -8.25
N HIS A 231 3.42 -13.72 -9.07
CA HIS A 231 4.48 -12.71 -9.02
C HIS A 231 4.01 -11.27 -9.31
N LYS A 232 2.82 -11.07 -9.89
CA LYS A 232 2.24 -9.73 -10.13
C LYS A 232 1.56 -9.14 -8.89
N ARG A 233 1.14 -10.00 -7.95
CA ARG A 233 0.48 -9.62 -6.68
C ARG A 233 1.44 -9.50 -5.50
N ALA A 234 2.69 -9.89 -5.68
CA ALA A 234 3.72 -9.84 -4.66
C ALA A 234 4.70 -8.68 -4.92
N MET A 235 5.23 -8.12 -3.83
CA MET A 235 6.45 -7.32 -3.89
C MET A 235 7.59 -8.15 -4.49
N PRO A 236 8.60 -7.52 -5.13
CA PRO A 236 9.79 -8.24 -5.57
C PRO A 236 10.37 -9.06 -4.42
N PRO A 237 10.70 -10.35 -4.63
CA PRO A 237 11.34 -11.14 -3.59
C PRO A 237 12.67 -10.49 -3.22
N ILE A 238 12.87 -10.28 -1.93
CA ILE A 238 14.11 -9.71 -1.39
C ILE A 238 14.96 -10.90 -0.96
N PHE A 239 16.21 -10.95 -1.42
CA PHE A 239 17.17 -11.93 -0.89
C PHE A 239 17.47 -11.56 0.56
N GLU A 240 17.07 -12.42 1.48
CA GLU A 240 17.44 -12.29 2.89
C GLU A 240 18.78 -12.99 3.11
N MET A 241 19.75 -12.26 3.64
CA MET A 241 21.02 -12.85 4.07
C MET A 241 20.76 -13.78 5.25
N ASN A 242 21.16 -15.05 5.13
CA ASN A 242 21.20 -15.94 6.29
C ASN A 242 22.27 -15.44 7.28
N ASN A 243 21.94 -15.41 8.57
CA ASN A 243 22.81 -14.93 9.65
C ASN A 243 24.21 -15.58 9.69
N GLU A 244 24.40 -16.77 9.13
CA GLU A 244 25.71 -17.44 9.04
C GLU A 244 26.70 -16.72 8.12
N SER A 245 26.22 -15.96 7.13
CA SER A 245 27.05 -15.18 6.20
C SER A 245 27.40 -13.78 6.71
N MET A 246 26.72 -13.31 7.77
CA MET A 246 26.97 -11.99 8.38
C MET A 246 28.19 -11.98 9.30
N ASN A 247 28.58 -13.11 9.90
CA ASN A 247 29.69 -13.16 10.86
C ASN A 247 31.08 -12.87 10.25
N ASN A 248 31.21 -12.83 8.91
CA ASN A 248 32.47 -12.53 8.22
C ASN A 248 32.52 -11.14 7.59
N VAL A 249 31.48 -10.32 7.74
CA VAL A 249 31.48 -8.91 7.35
C VAL A 249 31.09 -8.11 8.58
N SER A 250 32.09 -7.64 9.31
CA SER A 250 31.91 -6.68 10.40
C SER A 250 31.40 -5.34 9.85
N LEU A 251 30.09 -5.27 9.65
CA LEU A 251 29.31 -4.05 9.49
C LEU A 251 28.08 -4.21 10.39
N GLU A 252 28.06 -3.44 11.48
CA GLU A 252 26.98 -3.35 12.46
C GLU A 252 25.71 -2.77 11.84
N TYR A 253 24.93 -3.52 11.06
CA TYR A 253 23.52 -3.19 10.83
C TYR A 253 22.71 -4.46 10.59
N SER A 254 21.96 -4.88 11.61
CA SER A 254 21.01 -5.97 11.53
C SER A 254 19.62 -5.44 11.17
N THR A 255 19.06 -5.93 10.07
CA THR A 255 17.68 -5.70 9.64
C THR A 255 16.85 -6.96 9.85
N SER A 256 15.70 -6.84 10.53
CA SER A 256 14.38 -7.34 10.06
C SER A 256 13.35 -7.38 11.19
N ARG A 257 12.33 -6.51 11.11
CA ARG A 257 10.89 -6.79 11.28
C ARG A 257 10.13 -5.47 11.20
N ILE A 258 9.04 -5.46 10.43
CA ILE A 258 8.12 -4.34 10.29
C ILE A 258 7.43 -4.11 11.64
N LEU A 259 8.02 -3.25 12.45
CA LEU A 259 7.47 -2.44 13.52
C LEU A 259 8.13 -1.07 13.29
N HIS A 260 7.40 0.03 13.51
CA HIS A 260 7.96 1.40 13.37
C HIS A 260 9.41 1.41 13.87
N PRO A 261 10.40 1.78 13.05
CA PRO A 261 11.78 1.58 13.45
C PRO A 261 11.99 2.45 14.67
N ALA A 262 12.33 1.82 15.80
CA ALA A 262 12.65 2.51 17.03
C ALA A 262 13.67 3.63 16.77
N SER A 263 14.51 3.52 15.73
CA SER A 263 15.42 4.58 15.27
C SER A 263 14.72 5.90 14.94
N CYS A 264 13.55 5.90 14.29
CA CYS A 264 12.82 7.15 13.98
C CYS A 264 12.30 7.83 15.25
N ILE A 265 11.73 7.04 16.18
CA ILE A 265 11.26 7.55 17.47
C ILE A 265 12.44 8.02 18.31
N LEU A 266 13.55 7.28 18.31
CA LEU A 266 14.76 7.61 19.07
C LEU A 266 15.48 8.83 18.50
N GLU A 267 15.54 8.99 17.18
CA GLU A 267 16.06 10.20 16.53
C GLU A 267 15.24 11.43 16.92
N ALA A 268 13.91 11.31 16.95
CA ALA A 268 13.02 12.39 17.38
C ALA A 268 13.07 12.64 18.90
N ALA A 269 13.25 11.59 19.71
CA ALA A 269 13.22 11.67 21.17
C ALA A 269 14.58 12.00 21.80
N ALA A 270 15.69 11.74 21.12
CA ALA A 270 17.05 12.00 21.63
C ALA A 270 17.23 13.40 22.24
N PRO A 271 16.87 14.52 21.57
CA PRO A 271 17.02 15.84 22.17
C PRO A 271 16.12 16.04 23.40
N LEU A 272 14.97 15.36 23.49
CA LEU A 272 14.08 15.43 24.65
C LEU A 272 14.62 14.61 25.83
N ILE A 273 15.23 13.45 25.56
CA ILE A 273 15.89 12.62 26.58
C ILE A 273 17.05 13.40 27.20
N GLU A 274 17.89 14.03 26.38
CA GLU A 274 19.00 14.85 26.86
C GLU A 274 18.53 16.03 27.72
N LEU A 275 17.48 16.74 27.28
CA LEU A 275 16.91 17.84 28.04
C LEU A 275 16.32 17.37 29.38
N ALA A 276 15.57 16.26 29.40
CA ALA A 276 14.97 15.72 30.61
C ALA A 276 16.02 15.25 31.62
N ILE A 277 17.08 14.56 31.17
CA ILE A 277 18.17 14.13 32.05
C ILE A 277 18.95 15.33 32.59
N ALA A 278 19.20 16.35 31.75
CA ALA A 278 19.87 17.57 32.19
C ALA A 278 19.04 18.36 33.22
N GLU A 279 17.72 18.35 33.09
CA GLU A 279 16.79 18.96 34.05
C GLU A 279 16.76 18.20 35.39
N ASP A 280 16.61 16.88 35.35
CA ASP A 280 16.39 16.07 36.55
C ASP A 280 17.68 15.71 37.30
N ILE A 281 18.76 15.37 36.58
CA ILE A 281 20.00 14.82 37.17
C ILE A 281 21.15 15.84 37.07
N GLY A 282 21.16 16.69 36.04
CA GLY A 282 22.21 17.70 35.86
C GLY A 282 23.62 17.08 35.88
N PRO A 283 24.54 17.54 36.76
CA PRO A 283 25.90 16.96 36.85
C PRO A 283 25.97 15.62 37.60
N GLY A 284 24.89 15.14 38.22
CA GLY A 284 24.83 13.89 38.98
C GLY A 284 23.73 13.89 40.06
N ASP A 285 23.29 12.69 40.49
CA ASP A 285 22.28 12.55 41.54
C ASP A 285 22.91 12.51 42.95
N ALA A 286 22.85 13.65 43.64
CA ALA A 286 23.36 13.81 45.00
C ALA A 286 22.74 12.83 46.01
N THR A 287 21.50 12.38 45.80
CA THR A 287 20.82 11.44 46.69
C THR A 287 21.47 10.06 46.58
N SER A 288 21.66 9.58 45.35
CA SER A 288 22.34 8.31 45.08
C SER A 288 23.80 8.34 45.52
N GLU A 289 24.52 9.44 45.32
CA GLU A 289 25.91 9.57 45.75
C GLU A 289 26.07 9.50 47.28
N ALA A 290 25.14 10.10 48.03
CA ALA A 290 25.16 10.14 49.49
C ALA A 290 24.68 8.84 50.14
N THR A 291 23.83 8.05 49.45
CA THR A 291 23.13 6.91 50.06
C THR A 291 23.57 5.54 49.53
N LEU A 292 24.17 5.47 48.34
CA LEU A 292 24.59 4.21 47.71
C LEU A 292 26.12 4.13 47.58
N PRO A 293 26.76 3.02 48.00
CA PRO A 293 28.17 2.76 47.70
C PRO A 293 28.44 2.71 46.20
N ALA A 294 29.60 3.20 45.77
CA ALA A 294 29.96 3.31 44.34
C ALA A 294 30.09 1.96 43.61
N ASP A 295 30.33 0.88 44.36
CA ASP A 295 30.49 -0.50 43.87
C ASP A 295 29.20 -1.33 43.97
N ARG A 296 28.11 -0.74 44.47
CA ARG A 296 26.86 -1.48 44.68
C ARG A 296 26.11 -1.65 43.36
N THR A 297 25.78 -2.89 43.01
CA THR A 297 24.86 -3.23 41.91
C THR A 297 23.43 -3.39 42.46
N LEU A 298 22.44 -2.89 41.72
CA LEU A 298 21.02 -3.06 42.03
C LEU A 298 20.29 -3.82 40.92
N HIS A 299 19.14 -4.38 41.29
CA HIS A 299 18.18 -5.01 40.38
C HIS A 299 16.79 -4.48 40.68
N ALA A 300 16.10 -3.96 39.67
CA ALA A 300 14.77 -3.39 39.78
C ALA A 300 13.83 -4.00 38.74
N ARG A 301 12.52 -3.93 39.04
CA ARG A 301 11.44 -4.34 38.13
C ARG A 301 10.50 -3.18 37.92
N ILE A 302 10.22 -2.86 36.66
CA ILE A 302 9.15 -1.95 36.28
C ILE A 302 7.87 -2.77 36.18
N VAL A 303 6.85 -2.41 36.95
CA VAL A 303 5.62 -3.19 37.11
C VAL A 303 4.41 -2.31 36.77
N ALA A 304 3.48 -2.85 35.99
CA ALA A 304 2.21 -2.21 35.69
C ALA A 304 1.38 -2.05 36.97
N LYS A 305 0.98 -0.82 37.31
CA LYS A 305 0.09 -0.54 38.46
C LYS A 305 -1.39 -0.50 38.08
N ALA A 306 -1.68 -0.34 36.79
CA ALA A 306 -3.01 -0.27 36.21
C ALA A 306 -2.99 -1.03 34.86
N ALA A 307 -4.17 -1.40 34.36
CA ALA A 307 -4.28 -1.96 33.02
C ALA A 307 -4.05 -0.88 31.95
N GLY A 308 -3.41 -1.24 30.84
CA GLY A 308 -3.13 -0.31 29.75
C GLY A 308 -2.30 -0.92 28.62
N VAL A 309 -1.93 -0.10 27.65
CA VAL A 309 -1.03 -0.47 26.55
C VAL A 309 0.32 0.17 26.79
N ILE A 310 1.40 -0.62 26.72
CA ILE A 310 2.76 -0.13 26.91
C ILE A 310 3.23 0.64 25.67
N ALA A 311 3.84 1.80 25.88
CA ALA A 311 4.49 2.57 24.82
C ALA A 311 5.79 3.22 25.30
N GLY A 312 6.79 3.30 24.42
CA GLY A 312 8.04 4.01 24.67
C GLY A 312 9.15 3.18 25.35
N LEU A 313 9.13 1.85 25.22
CA LEU A 313 10.20 1.01 25.80
C LEU A 313 11.61 1.36 25.28
N PRO A 314 11.81 1.63 23.97
CA PRO A 314 13.13 2.03 23.47
C PRO A 314 13.60 3.38 24.05
N VAL A 315 12.68 4.32 24.27
CA VAL A 315 12.97 5.63 24.87
C VAL A 315 13.43 5.46 26.31
N ALA A 316 12.74 4.61 27.09
CA ALA A 316 13.12 4.30 28.46
C ALA A 316 14.50 3.63 28.53
N GLU A 317 14.76 2.63 27.68
CA GLU A 317 16.07 1.97 27.57
C GLU A 317 17.19 2.98 27.27
N THR A 318 16.97 3.88 26.31
CA THR A 318 17.94 4.91 25.93
C THR A 318 18.20 5.89 27.08
N ALA A 319 17.17 6.29 27.82
CA ALA A 319 17.32 7.15 28.99
C ALA A 319 18.20 6.50 30.06
N PHE A 320 17.94 5.22 30.41
CA PHE A 320 18.77 4.48 31.37
C PHE A 320 20.24 4.36 30.90
N ALA A 321 20.45 4.06 29.62
CA ALA A 321 21.80 3.96 29.05
C ALA A 321 22.54 5.31 29.04
N HIS A 322 21.82 6.42 28.88
CA HIS A 322 22.39 7.76 28.92
C HIS A 322 22.81 8.18 30.35
N VAL A 323 22.04 7.78 31.37
CA VAL A 323 22.38 8.05 32.78
C VAL A 323 23.58 7.22 33.23
N GLU A 324 23.60 5.92 32.94
CA GLU A 324 24.72 5.03 33.25
C GLU A 324 24.83 3.92 32.18
N PRO A 325 25.85 3.97 31.30
CA PRO A 325 25.99 3.03 30.18
C PRO A 325 26.13 1.56 30.58
N ARG A 326 26.46 1.28 31.85
CA ARG A 326 26.56 -0.09 32.39
C ARG A 326 25.22 -0.66 32.85
N ILE A 327 24.13 0.11 32.81
CA ILE A 327 22.79 -0.38 33.10
C ILE A 327 22.32 -1.29 31.97
N ARG A 328 21.84 -2.46 32.35
CA ARG A 328 21.12 -3.39 31.47
C ARG A 328 19.63 -3.22 31.69
N PHE A 329 18.95 -2.75 30.65
CA PHE A 329 17.50 -2.76 30.56
C PHE A 329 17.07 -4.03 29.80
N THR A 330 16.05 -4.73 30.29
CA THR A 330 15.55 -5.96 29.66
C THR A 330 14.02 -5.93 29.64
N PRO A 331 13.41 -5.56 28.51
CA PRO A 331 11.96 -5.57 28.40
C PRO A 331 11.42 -7.00 28.51
N ARG A 332 10.32 -7.17 29.24
CA ARG A 332 9.59 -8.43 29.41
C ARG A 332 8.31 -8.48 28.57
N VAL A 333 7.89 -7.34 28.05
CA VAL A 333 6.80 -7.16 27.09
C VAL A 333 7.29 -6.34 25.90
N TYR A 334 6.51 -6.26 24.82
CA TYR A 334 6.83 -5.45 23.64
C TYR A 334 6.08 -4.11 23.67
N ASP A 335 6.58 -3.13 22.95
CA ASP A 335 5.92 -1.84 22.74
C ASP A 335 4.61 -2.05 21.95
N GLY A 336 3.48 -1.61 22.49
CA GLY A 336 2.13 -1.94 22.03
C GLY A 336 1.45 -3.12 22.76
N ALA A 337 2.11 -3.77 23.72
CA ALA A 337 1.51 -4.86 24.50
C ALA A 337 0.45 -4.34 25.50
N GLU A 338 -0.68 -5.04 25.59
CA GLU A 338 -1.65 -4.87 26.69
C GLU A 338 -1.12 -5.52 27.98
N VAL A 339 -1.22 -4.81 29.10
CA VAL A 339 -0.79 -5.27 30.44
C VAL A 339 -1.90 -5.07 31.46
N VAL A 340 -1.85 -5.84 32.54
CA VAL A 340 -2.73 -5.72 33.72
C VAL A 340 -1.93 -5.43 34.99
N PRO A 341 -2.57 -4.97 36.09
CA PRO A 341 -1.85 -4.68 37.33
C PRO A 341 -1.07 -5.91 37.84
N GLY A 342 0.23 -5.71 38.09
CA GLY A 342 1.14 -6.75 38.56
C GLY A 342 2.07 -7.33 37.48
N ASP A 343 1.80 -7.08 36.20
CA ASP A 343 2.67 -7.52 35.11
C ASP A 343 4.04 -6.81 35.18
N VAL A 344 5.11 -7.58 34.98
CA VAL A 344 6.46 -7.03 34.88
C VAL A 344 6.68 -6.54 33.45
N ILE A 345 6.90 -5.25 33.29
CA ILE A 345 7.12 -4.58 31.99
C ILE A 345 8.58 -4.71 31.56
N ALA A 346 9.52 -4.47 32.50
CA ALA A 346 10.95 -4.56 32.24
C ALA A 346 11.73 -4.86 33.54
N GLU A 347 12.91 -5.43 33.37
CA GLU A 347 13.92 -5.58 34.42
C GLU A 347 15.09 -4.65 34.13
N VAL A 348 15.61 -4.02 35.18
CA VAL A 348 16.75 -3.10 35.10
C VAL A 348 17.80 -3.55 36.09
N SER A 349 19.07 -3.65 35.65
CA SER A 349 20.17 -3.99 36.55
C SER A 349 21.46 -3.29 36.18
N GLY A 350 22.21 -2.82 37.16
CA GLY A 350 23.46 -2.12 36.92
C GLY A 350 23.99 -1.43 38.18
N PRO A 351 24.97 -0.52 38.03
CA PRO A 351 25.45 0.29 39.15
C PRO A 351 24.31 1.06 39.79
N GLY A 352 24.17 0.93 41.12
CA GLY A 352 23.03 1.46 41.84
C GLY A 352 22.91 2.98 41.81
N ARG A 353 24.01 3.70 41.60
CA ARG A 353 24.01 5.16 41.53
C ARG A 353 23.43 5.75 40.25
N GLY A 354 23.23 4.92 39.21
CA GLY A 354 22.62 5.36 37.95
C GLY A 354 21.20 4.83 37.73
N MET A 355 20.66 4.07 38.69
CA MET A 355 19.39 3.34 38.57
C MET A 355 18.19 4.06 39.15
#